data_AF-A0A7J3BDW3-F1
#
_entry.id   AF-A0A7J3BDW3-F1
#
_cell.length_a   1.000
_cell.length_b   1.000
_cell.length_c   1.000
_cell.angle_alpha   90.00
_cell.angle_beta   90.00
_cell.angle_gamma   90.00
#
_symmetry.space_group_name_H-M   'P 1'
#
loop_
_entity.id
_entity.type
_entity.pdbx_description
1 polymer ?
#
loop_
_entity_poly.entity_id
_entity_poly.type
_entity_poly.pdbx_seq_one_letter_code
_entity_poly.pdbx_strand_id
1 'polypeptide(L)' 'MFDERLIEKIRGEFPRAEADATGRKRVFFDSGAGTLVVRRAAEAEARARVDYCANTEAPFTESKKAEETI' A
#
# COMPACT_ATOMS: atom_id res chain seq x y z
N MET A 1 -2.83 -4.63 28.16
CA MET A 1 -3.22 -5.68 27.19
C MET A 1 -3.57 -4.98 25.89
N PHE A 2 -3.20 -5.51 24.73
CA PHE A 2 -3.50 -4.88 23.43
C PHE A 2 -4.90 -5.27 22.95
N ASP A 3 -5.53 -4.41 22.15
CA ASP A 3 -6.81 -4.70 21.49
C ASP A 3 -6.57 -5.62 20.27
N GLU A 4 -6.93 -6.88 20.42
CA GLU A 4 -6.75 -7.91 19.40
C GLU A 4 -7.54 -7.60 18.12
N ARG A 5 -8.75 -7.03 18.23
CA ARG A 5 -9.57 -6.69 17.06
C ARG A 5 -8.95 -5.57 16.26
N LEU A 6 -8.37 -4.58 16.94
CA LEU A 6 -7.64 -3.51 16.28
C LEU A 6 -6.39 -4.05 15.57
N ILE A 7 -5.64 -4.95 16.22
CA ILE A 7 -4.46 -5.58 15.63
C ILE A 7 -4.83 -6.36 14.37
N GLU A 8 -5.86 -7.20 14.41
CA GLU A 8 -6.34 -7.97 13.25
C GLU A 8 -6.75 -7.04 12.10
N LYS A 9 -7.48 -5.97 12.41
CA LYS A 9 -7.88 -4.97 11.41
C LYS A 9 -6.66 -4.32 10.74
N ILE A 10 -5.67 -3.89 11.53
CA ILE A 10 -4.44 -3.29 11.00
C ILE A 10 -3.68 -4.31 10.14
N ARG A 11 -3.54 -5.56 10.59
CA ARG A 11 -2.85 -6.62 9.85
C ARG A 11 -3.52 -6.91 8.51
N GLY A 12 -4.86 -6.86 8.46
CA GLY A 12 -5.64 -7.06 7.24
C GLY A 12 -5.35 -6.04 6.13
N GLU A 13 -4.86 -4.84 6.47
CA GLU A 13 -4.49 -3.82 5.48
C GLU A 13 -3.18 -4.16 4.75
N PHE A 14 -2.37 -5.09 5.25
CA PHE A 14 -1.08 -5.47 4.67
C PHE A 14 -1.18 -6.83 3.98
N PRO A 15 -1.22 -6.90 2.64
CA PRO A 15 -1.44 -8.15 1.90
C PRO A 15 -0.47 -9.28 2.22
N ARG A 16 0.75 -8.94 2.67
CA ARG A 16 1.87 -9.86 2.92
C ARG A 16 2.37 -9.85 4.36
N ALA A 17 1.53 -9.40 5.30
CA ALA A 17 1.85 -9.44 6.73
C ALA A 17 1.89 -10.88 7.27
N GLU A 18 1.04 -11.77 6.75
CA GLU A 18 0.89 -13.13 7.30
C GLU A 18 1.54 -14.21 6.43
N ALA A 19 1.64 -13.97 5.13
CA ALA A 19 2.23 -14.88 4.16
C ALA A 19 3.01 -14.14 3.08
N ASP A 20 4.03 -14.79 2.53
CA ASP A 20 4.75 -14.27 1.36
C ASP A 20 3.97 -14.44 0.05
N ALA A 21 4.61 -14.12 -1.08
CA ALA A 21 4.02 -14.23 -2.41
C ALA A 21 3.62 -15.67 -2.80
N THR A 22 4.29 -16.67 -2.21
CA THR A 22 4.05 -18.11 -2.48
C THR A 22 2.99 -18.71 -1.55
N GLY A 23 2.51 -17.94 -0.57
CA GLY A 23 1.55 -18.40 0.44
C GLY A 23 2.18 -19.01 1.68
N ARG A 24 3.51 -19.00 1.80
CA ARG A 24 4.19 -19.49 3.00
C ARG A 24 3.98 -18.52 4.16
N LYS A 25 3.50 -19.02 5.29
CA LYS A 25 3.34 -18.24 6.53
C LYS A 25 4.68 -17.65 6.97
N ARG A 26 4.67 -16.38 7.37
CA ARG A 26 5.87 -15.69 7.86
C ARG A 26 5.54 -14.70 8.96
N VAL A 27 6.56 -14.32 9.72
CA VAL A 27 6.54 -13.13 10.57
C VAL A 27 7.58 -12.16 10.04
N PHE A 28 7.14 -10.96 9.66
CA PHE A 28 8.03 -9.93 9.13
C PHE A 28 8.63 -9.13 10.30
N PHE A 29 9.93 -9.33 10.56
CA PHE A 29 10.67 -8.67 11.64
C PHE A 29 11.81 -7.79 11.09
N ASP A 30 11.60 -7.15 9.94
CA ASP A 30 12.63 -6.34 9.27
C ASP A 30 12.17 -4.93 8.91
N SER A 31 11.26 -4.38 9.73
CA SER A 31 10.79 -2.99 9.54
C SER A 31 11.89 -1.94 9.70
N GLY A 32 13.05 -2.32 10.26
CA GLY A 32 14.22 -1.45 10.34
C GLY A 32 14.92 -1.22 9.00
N ALA A 33 14.88 -2.19 8.08
CA ALA A 33 15.38 -2.04 6.72
C ALA A 33 14.34 -1.41 5.78
N GLY A 34 13.05 -1.73 5.99
CA GLY A 34 11.95 -1.16 5.22
C GLY A 34 10.60 -1.71 5.67
N THR A 35 9.56 -0.88 5.60
CA THR A 35 8.23 -1.26 6.06
C THR A 35 7.44 -2.00 4.97
N LEU A 36 6.47 -2.81 5.40
CA LEU A 36 5.40 -3.22 4.50
C LEU A 36 4.53 -2.03 4.12
N VAL A 37 3.86 -2.13 2.97
CA VAL A 37 2.95 -1.12 2.45
C VAL A 37 1.52 -1.66 2.52
N VAL A 38 0.58 -0.82 2.96
CA VAL A 38 -0.84 -1.16 2.95
C VAL A 38 -1.34 -1.32 1.52
N ARG A 39 -2.27 -2.26 1.30
CA ARG A 39 -2.82 -2.61 -0.02
C ARG A 39 -3.21 -1.37 -0.82
N ARG A 40 -4.00 -0.49 -0.21
CA ARG A 40 -4.55 0.71 -0.84
C ARG A 40 -3.47 1.62 -1.43
N ALA A 41 -2.33 1.74 -0.76
CA ALA A 41 -1.25 2.62 -1.21
C ALA A 41 -0.52 2.01 -2.42
N ALA A 42 -0.26 0.70 -2.39
CA ALA A 42 0.34 0.00 -3.53
C ALA A 42 -0.58 0.01 -4.76
N GLU A 43 -1.89 -0.17 -4.56
CA GLU A 43 -2.89 -0.12 -5.65
C GLU A 43 -3.08 1.29 -6.21
N ALA A 44 -3.05 2.32 -5.35
CA ALA A 44 -3.05 3.72 -5.76
C ALA A 44 -1.81 4.06 -6.60
N GLU A 45 -0.62 3.68 -6.13
CA GLU A 45 0.63 3.92 -6.85
C GLU A 45 0.61 3.23 -8.23
N ALA A 46 0.17 1.97 -8.29
CA ALA A 46 0.05 1.25 -9.55
C ALA A 46 -0.91 1.96 -10.52
N ARG A 47 -2.07 2.43 -10.04
CA ARG A 47 -3.05 3.16 -10.83
C ARG A 47 -2.51 4.49 -11.33
N ALA A 48 -1.87 5.27 -10.47
CA ALA A 48 -1.26 6.54 -10.85
C ALA A 48 -0.19 6.33 -11.94
N ARG A 49 0.63 5.27 -11.83
CA ARG A 49 1.67 4.96 -12.82
C ARG A 49 1.14 4.44 -14.16
N VAL A 50 0.03 3.69 -14.15
CA VAL A 50 -0.51 3.06 -15.37
C VAL A 50 -1.51 3.98 -16.08
N ASP A 51 -2.43 4.60 -15.34
CA ASP A 51 -3.56 5.33 -15.90
C ASP A 51 -3.31 6.85 -15.98
N TYR A 52 -2.50 7.41 -15.07
CA TYR A 52 -2.35 8.85 -14.85
C TYR A 52 -0.89 9.30 -14.80
N CYS A 53 -0.01 8.71 -15.62
CA CYS A 53 1.44 8.95 -15.57
C CYS A 53 1.82 10.37 -16.07
N ALA A 54 1.54 11.38 -15.27
CA ALA A 54 1.84 12.78 -15.49
C ALA A 54 2.32 13.43 -14.20
N ASN A 55 3.09 14.52 -14.32
CA ASN A 55 3.46 15.33 -13.16
C ASN A 55 2.20 15.89 -12.50
N THR A 56 2.18 15.94 -11.17
CA THR A 56 1.15 16.62 -10.38
C THR A 56 1.23 18.15 -10.57
N GLU A 57 0.25 18.89 -10.04
CA GLU A 57 0.20 20.37 -10.07
C GLU A 57 0.00 21.01 -11.47
N ALA A 58 -0.09 20.22 -12.53
CA ALA A 58 -0.39 20.70 -13.88
C ALA A 58 -1.90 20.67 -14.19
N PRO A 59 -2.39 21.50 -15.13
CA PRO A 59 -3.83 21.64 -15.38
C PRO A 59 -4.46 20.46 -16.13
N PHE A 60 -3.66 19.51 -16.61
CA PHE A 60 -4.12 18.34 -17.36
C PHE A 60 -4.94 17.39 -16.49
N THR A 61 -5.86 16.67 -17.12
CA THR A 61 -6.73 15.70 -16.44
C THR A 61 -5.91 14.60 -15.76
N GLU A 62 -4.90 14.11 -16.44
CA GLU A 62 -3.98 13.07 -15.96
C GLU A 62 -3.22 13.56 -14.72
N SER A 63 -2.75 14.81 -14.73
CA SER A 63 -2.05 15.42 -13.58
C SER A 63 -2.93 15.51 -12.34
N LYS A 64 -4.19 15.95 -12.50
CA LYS A 64 -5.16 16.03 -11.39
C LYS A 64 -5.50 14.64 -10.84
N LYS A 65 -5.74 13.67 -11.74
CA LYS A 65 -6.06 12.30 -11.33
C LYS A 65 -4.88 11.59 -10.66
N ALA A 66 -3.65 11.90 -11.06
CA ALA A 66 -2.46 11.41 -10.36
C ALA A 66 -2.47 11.89 -8.91
N GLU A 67 -2.63 13.20 -8.68
CA GLU A 67 -2.68 13.82 -7.34
C GLU A 67 -3.85 13.35 -6.46
N GLU A 68 -5.02 13.09 -7.07
CA GLU A 68 -6.16 12.51 -6.33
C GLU A 68 -5.93 11.05 -5.93
N THR A 69 -5.07 10.34 -6.67
CA THR A 69 -4.83 8.91 -6.47
C THR A 69 -3.76 8.63 -5.42
N ILE A 70 -2.68 9.42 -5.39
CA ILE A 70 -1.50 9.23 -4.51
C ILE A 70 -1.27 10.41 -3.58
#